data_AF-A0A3A5M4G3-F1
#
_entry.id   AF-A0A3A5M4G3-F1
#
_cell.length_a   1.000
_cell.length_b   1.000
_cell.length_c   1.000
_cell.angle_alpha   90.00
_cell.angle_beta   90.00
_cell.angle_gamma   90.00
#
_symmetry.space_group_name_H-M   'P 1'
#
loop_
_entity.id
_entity.type
_entity.pdbx_description
1 polymer ?
#
loop_
_entity_poly.entity_id
_entity_poly.type
_entity_poly.pdbx_seq_one_letter_code
_entity_poly.pdbx_strand_id
1 'polypeptide(L)'
;MAIPGYDISVGACRGVLSTVQADSEAIGTARTKLSSAVDAAIGASRSQQIGDALIGLWNDVLVLQCEAATTRVENAVNGVSAAVNAYVEGDAAMADTARSQVTQMPSLAIDDAKE
;
A
#
# COMPACT_ATOMS: atom_id res chain seq x y z
N MET A 1 -19.45 -1.94 -0.84
CA MET A 1 -20.05 -3.32 -0.76
C MET A 1 -19.34 -4.09 0.35
N ALA A 2 -19.99 -4.47 1.46
CA ALA A 2 -19.31 -5.18 2.56
C ALA A 2 -19.03 -6.64 2.19
N ILE A 3 -17.79 -7.11 2.35
CA ILE A 3 -17.48 -8.55 2.28
C ILE A 3 -17.93 -9.15 3.62
N PRO A 4 -18.72 -10.24 3.63
CA PRO A 4 -19.20 -10.84 4.87
C PRO A 4 -18.04 -11.13 5.85
N GLY A 5 -18.10 -10.53 7.05
CA GLY A 5 -17.08 -10.71 8.10
C GLY A 5 -15.93 -9.71 8.10
N TYR A 6 -15.85 -8.77 7.14
CA TYR A 6 -14.81 -7.74 7.07
C TYR A 6 -15.41 -6.34 7.06
N ASP A 7 -15.03 -5.53 8.04
CA ASP A 7 -15.33 -4.09 8.09
C ASP A 7 -14.15 -3.30 7.50
N ILE A 8 -14.35 -2.69 6.34
CA ILE A 8 -13.31 -1.97 5.60
C ILE A 8 -13.63 -0.48 5.65
N SER A 9 -12.87 0.25 6.48
CA SER A 9 -12.89 1.70 6.50
C SER A 9 -11.94 2.26 5.45
N VAL A 10 -12.49 2.71 4.31
CA VAL A 10 -11.72 3.34 3.22
C VAL A 10 -10.87 4.52 3.73
N GLY A 11 -11.41 5.33 4.64
CA GLY A 11 -10.67 6.44 5.25
C GLY A 11 -9.46 5.98 6.06
N ALA A 12 -9.63 4.92 6.88
CA ALA A 12 -8.52 4.34 7.64
C ALA A 12 -7.47 3.72 6.71
N CYS A 13 -7.89 2.99 5.67
CA CYS A 13 -6.98 2.40 4.69
C CYS A 13 -6.15 3.47 3.95
N ARG A 14 -6.76 4.60 3.57
CA ARG A 14 -6.03 5.74 2.96
C ARG A 14 -5.03 6.37 3.92
N GLY A 15 -5.39 6.52 5.20
CA GLY A 15 -4.48 7.02 6.22
C GLY A 15 -3.26 6.11 6.36
N VAL A 16 -3.47 4.79 6.50
CA VAL A 16 -2.40 3.79 6.57
C VAL A 16 -1.54 3.81 5.30
N LEU A 17 -2.15 3.87 4.12
CA LEU A 17 -1.42 3.97 2.83
C LEU A 17 -0.49 5.19 2.80
N SER A 18 -0.96 6.35 3.23
CA SER A 18 -0.15 7.56 3.29
C SER A 18 1.04 7.41 4.25
N THR A 19 0.84 6.79 5.41
CA THR A 19 1.93 6.52 6.36
C THR A 19 2.95 5.55 5.78
N VAL A 20 2.50 4.43 5.20
CA VAL A 20 3.39 3.42 4.62
C VAL A 20 4.19 3.98 3.43
N GLN A 21 3.59 4.85 2.62
CA GLN A 21 4.29 5.54 1.54
C GLN A 21 5.41 6.44 2.09
N ALA A 22 5.16 7.21 3.14
CA ALA A 22 6.18 8.03 3.79
C ALA A 22 7.31 7.17 4.40
N ASP A 23 6.96 6.04 5.04
CA ASP A 23 7.93 5.09 5.58
C ASP A 23 8.77 4.43 4.49
N SER A 24 8.22 4.23 3.28
CA SER A 24 8.97 3.65 2.16
C SER A 24 10.13 4.54 1.70
N GLU A 25 9.99 5.86 1.75
CA GLU A 25 11.08 6.80 1.45
C GLU A 25 12.20 6.71 2.51
N ALA A 26 11.81 6.47 3.77
CA ALA A 26 12.76 6.27 4.86
C ALA A 26 13.60 4.99 4.67
N ILE A 27 13.03 3.94 4.06
CA ILE A 27 13.77 2.70 3.72
C ILE A 27 14.88 2.98 2.72
N GLY A 28 14.61 3.77 1.66
CA GLY A 28 15.63 4.16 0.68
C GLY A 28 16.80 4.91 1.35
N THR A 29 16.47 5.87 2.22
CA THR A 29 17.46 6.61 3.01
C THR A 29 18.27 5.69 3.92
N ALA A 30 17.62 4.74 4.59
CA ALA A 30 18.28 3.78 5.46
C ALA A 30 19.23 2.84 4.69
N ARG A 31 18.82 2.39 3.49
CA ARG A 31 19.67 1.58 2.59
C ARG A 31 20.94 2.33 2.21
N THR A 32 20.82 3.59 1.79
CA THR A 32 21.99 4.43 1.44
C THR A 32 22.92 4.59 2.64
N LYS A 33 22.37 4.88 3.83
CA LYS A 33 23.17 5.00 5.06
C LYS A 33 23.92 3.70 5.40
N LEU A 34 23.26 2.55 5.24
CA LEU A 34 23.87 1.25 5.50
C LEU A 34 25.00 0.97 4.50
N SER A 35 24.78 1.22 3.21
CA SER A 35 25.82 1.08 2.18
C SER A 35 27.06 1.91 2.51
N SER A 36 26.88 3.19 2.84
CA SER A 36 28.00 4.06 3.20
C SER A 36 28.70 3.63 4.48
N ALA A 37 27.97 3.06 5.45
CA ALA A 37 28.56 2.54 6.67
C ALA A 37 29.43 1.29 6.41
N VAL A 38 28.99 0.42 5.49
CA VAL A 38 29.79 -0.74 5.05
C VAL A 38 31.06 -0.27 4.35
N ASP A 39 30.97 0.67 3.41
CA ASP A 39 32.15 1.22 2.71
C ASP A 39 33.15 1.84 3.70
N ALA A 40 32.65 2.59 4.68
CA ALA A 40 33.47 3.17 5.73
C ALA A 40 34.15 2.10 6.61
N ALA A 41 33.43 1.02 6.94
CA ALA A 41 33.97 -0.10 7.72
C ALA A 41 35.06 -0.87 6.95
N ILE A 42 34.87 -1.08 5.64
CA ILE A 42 35.87 -1.69 4.77
C ILE A 42 37.16 -0.86 4.78
N GLY A 43 37.05 0.45 4.55
CA GLY A 43 38.19 1.37 4.57
C GLY A 43 38.90 1.45 5.92
N ALA A 44 38.15 1.34 7.02
CA ALA A 44 38.69 1.37 8.38
C ALA A 44 39.38 0.06 8.80
N SER A 45 38.96 -1.10 8.28
CA SER A 45 39.43 -2.41 8.76
C SER A 45 40.93 -2.65 8.54
N ARG A 46 41.54 -1.98 7.56
CA ARG A 46 42.95 -2.13 7.16
C ARG A 46 43.38 -3.60 6.95
N SER A 47 42.43 -4.48 6.69
CA SER A 47 42.62 -5.93 6.52
C SER A 47 41.83 -6.39 5.31
N GLN A 48 42.53 -6.97 4.33
CA GLN A 48 41.90 -7.47 3.10
C GLN A 48 40.82 -8.51 3.43
N GLN A 49 41.12 -9.42 4.35
CA GLN A 49 40.21 -10.52 4.70
C GLN A 49 38.92 -10.02 5.38
N ILE A 50 39.01 -8.96 6.19
CA ILE A 50 37.84 -8.32 6.80
C ILE A 50 37.06 -7.51 5.76
N GLY A 51 37.75 -6.79 4.87
CA GLY A 51 37.14 -6.09 3.76
C GLY A 51 36.33 -7.02 2.86
N ASP A 52 36.93 -8.15 2.44
CA ASP A 52 36.28 -9.15 1.61
C ASP A 52 35.05 -9.76 2.30
N ALA A 53 35.14 -10.03 3.61
CA ALA A 53 34.02 -10.54 4.40
C ALA A 53 32.86 -9.52 4.50
N LEU A 54 33.16 -8.23 4.65
CA LEU A 54 32.17 -7.16 4.68
C LEU A 54 31.49 -6.98 3.31
N ILE A 55 32.25 -7.06 2.22
CA ILE A 55 31.72 -7.05 0.85
C ILE A 55 30.79 -8.25 0.63
N GLY A 56 31.21 -9.45 1.05
CA GLY A 56 30.39 -10.66 0.99
C GLY A 56 29.09 -10.51 1.77
N LEU A 57 29.16 -10.06 3.03
CA LEU A 57 27.98 -9.80 3.86
C LEU A 57 27.01 -8.80 3.20
N TRP A 58 27.54 -7.74 2.61
CA TRP A 58 26.74 -6.74 1.93
C TRP A 58 26.01 -7.31 0.71
N ASN A 59 26.75 -7.95 -0.20
CA ASN A 59 26.21 -8.44 -1.47
C ASN A 59 25.29 -9.65 -1.29
N ASP A 60 25.66 -10.58 -0.41
CA ASP A 60 24.97 -11.88 -0.31
C ASP A 60 23.77 -11.83 0.65
N VAL A 61 23.73 -10.86 1.56
CA VAL A 61 22.72 -10.81 2.61
C VAL A 61 22.03 -9.45 2.66
N LEU A 62 22.76 -8.37 2.92
CA LEU A 62 22.15 -7.10 3.30
C LEU A 62 21.42 -6.43 2.12
N VAL A 63 22.02 -6.39 0.93
CA VAL A 63 21.38 -5.85 -0.28
C VAL A 63 20.10 -6.62 -0.62
N LEU A 64 20.18 -7.94 -0.63
CA LEU A 64 19.03 -8.82 -0.92
C LEU A 64 17.89 -8.60 0.07
N GLN A 65 18.20 -8.47 1.36
CA GLN A 65 17.19 -8.20 2.38
C GLN A 65 16.56 -6.81 2.22
N CYS A 66 17.36 -5.78 1.91
CA CYS A 66 16.85 -4.44 1.62
C CYS A 66 15.90 -4.45 0.42
N GLU A 67 16.28 -5.10 -0.69
CA GLU A 67 15.46 -5.18 -1.89
C GLU A 67 14.17 -5.98 -1.67
N ALA A 68 14.25 -7.09 -0.93
CA ALA A 68 13.07 -7.86 -0.56
C ALA A 68 12.10 -7.05 0.32
N ALA A 69 12.63 -6.24 1.25
CA ALA A 69 11.82 -5.36 2.10
C ALA A 69 11.13 -4.28 1.26
N THR A 70 11.88 -3.57 0.40
CA THR A 70 11.31 -2.56 -0.51
C THR A 70 10.21 -3.14 -1.39
N THR A 71 10.48 -4.27 -2.04
CA THR A 71 9.50 -4.95 -2.92
C THR A 71 8.23 -5.33 -2.17
N ARG A 72 8.34 -5.83 -0.93
CA ARG A 72 7.17 -6.18 -0.11
C ARG A 72 6.33 -4.95 0.23
N VAL A 73 6.97 -3.83 0.56
CA VAL A 73 6.27 -2.57 0.85
C VAL A 73 5.56 -2.06 -0.39
N GLU A 74 6.23 -2.02 -1.55
CA GLU A 74 5.64 -1.60 -2.82
C GLU A 74 4.43 -2.47 -3.20
N ASN A 75 4.57 -3.79 -3.11
CA ASN A 75 3.47 -4.71 -3.40
C ASN A 75 2.28 -4.50 -2.45
N ALA A 76 2.53 -4.27 -1.16
CA ALA A 76 1.48 -4.00 -0.19
C ALA A 76 0.76 -2.67 -0.50
N VAL A 77 1.51 -1.60 -0.78
CA VAL A 77 0.95 -0.29 -1.14
C VAL A 77 0.10 -0.40 -2.40
N ASN A 78 0.61 -1.05 -3.45
CA ASN A 78 -0.10 -1.22 -4.71
C ASN A 78 -1.37 -2.05 -4.54
N GLY A 79 -1.28 -3.19 -3.85
CA GLY A 79 -2.41 -4.09 -3.63
C GLY A 79 -3.52 -3.43 -2.80
N VAL A 80 -3.16 -2.75 -1.71
CA VAL A 80 -4.15 -2.05 -0.86
C VAL A 80 -4.73 -0.84 -1.58
N SER A 81 -3.94 -0.09 -2.35
CA SER A 81 -4.45 1.03 -3.15
C SER A 81 -5.46 0.57 -4.21
N ALA A 82 -5.16 -0.53 -4.91
CA ALA A 82 -6.06 -1.11 -5.88
C ALA A 82 -7.38 -1.57 -5.23
N ALA A 83 -7.31 -2.24 -4.07
CA ALA A 83 -8.49 -2.65 -3.33
C ALA A 83 -9.35 -1.45 -2.89
N VAL A 84 -8.70 -0.41 -2.33
CA VAL A 84 -9.39 0.82 -1.91
C VAL A 84 -10.08 1.52 -3.08
N ASN A 85 -9.42 1.60 -4.24
CA ASN A 85 -10.03 2.22 -5.44
C ASN A 85 -11.24 1.41 -5.92
N ALA A 86 -11.14 0.08 -5.95
CA ALA A 86 -12.26 -0.78 -6.31
C ALA A 86 -13.47 -0.61 -5.37
N TYR A 87 -13.25 -0.38 -4.07
CA TYR A 87 -14.33 -0.05 -3.13
C TYR A 87 -15.04 1.26 -3.49
N VAL A 88 -14.26 2.31 -3.77
CA VAL A 88 -14.81 3.63 -4.10
C VAL A 88 -15.58 3.60 -5.42
N GLU A 89 -15.01 2.95 -6.44
CA GLU A 89 -15.66 2.79 -7.74
C GLU A 89 -16.95 1.96 -7.64
N GLY A 90 -16.91 0.85 -6.88
CA GLY A 90 -18.08 0.02 -6.64
C GLY A 90 -19.20 0.77 -5.91
N ASP A 91 -18.86 1.58 -4.89
CA ASP A 91 -19.83 2.38 -4.16
C ASP A 91 -20.43 3.49 -5.05
N ALA A 92 -19.64 4.11 -5.93
CA ALA A 92 -20.15 5.06 -6.92
C ALA A 92 -21.12 4.40 -7.92
N ALA A 93 -20.77 3.24 -8.46
CA ALA A 93 -21.63 2.48 -9.38
C ALA A 93 -22.95 2.05 -8.72
N MET A 94 -22.91 1.65 -7.44
CA MET A 94 -24.12 1.32 -6.68
C MET A 94 -24.98 2.56 -6.42
N ALA A 95 -24.38 3.71 -6.11
CA ALA A 95 -25.11 4.97 -5.93
C ALA A 95 -25.81 5.41 -7.23
N ASP A 96 -25.13 5.30 -8.38
CA ASP A 96 -25.70 5.65 -9.68
C ASP A 96 -26.82 4.68 -10.08
N THR A 97 -26.63 3.38 -9.83
CA THR A 97 -27.69 2.39 -10.02
C THR A 97 -28.91 2.73 -9.16
N ALA A 98 -28.73 3.00 -7.86
CA ALA A 98 -29.82 3.39 -6.97
C ALA A 98 -30.56 4.65 -7.45
N ARG A 99 -29.82 5.69 -7.89
CA ARG A 99 -30.41 6.91 -8.45
C ARG A 99 -31.23 6.64 -9.71
N SER A 100 -30.72 5.81 -10.61
CA SER A 100 -31.44 5.44 -11.83
C SER A 100 -32.75 4.69 -11.52
N GLN A 101 -32.72 3.77 -10.54
CA GLN A 101 -33.89 3.02 -10.09
C GLN A 101 -34.94 3.92 -9.43
N VAL A 102 -34.52 4.89 -8.61
CA VAL A 102 -35.42 5.89 -8.02
C VAL A 102 -36.07 6.77 -9.10
N THR A 103 -35.32 7.11 -10.15
CA THR A 103 -35.83 7.92 -11.27
C THR A 103 -36.81 7.13 -12.16
N GLN A 104 -36.66 5.80 -12.23
CA GLN A 104 -37.56 4.90 -12.94
C GLN A 104 -38.74 4.42 -12.09
N MET A 105 -38.76 4.75 -10.80
CA MET A 105 -39.86 4.37 -9.92
C MET A 105 -41.13 5.11 -10.37
N PRO A 106 -42.21 4.39 -10.71
CA PRO A 106 -43.47 5.03 -11.07
C PRO A 106 -43.90 5.95 -9.93
N SER A 107 -44.26 7.20 -10.26
CA SER A 107 -45.00 8.05 -9.33
C SER A 107 -46.27 7.31 -8.95
N LEU A 108 -46.31 6.73 -7.75
CA LEU A 108 -47.55 6.33 -7.10
C LEU A 108 -48.33 7.61 -6.81
N ALA A 109 -49.02 8.13 -7.83
CA ALA A 109 -50.02 9.14 -7.64
C ALA A 109 -51.06 8.53 -6.70
N ILE A 110 -51.17 9.13 -5.52
CA ILE A 110 -52.17 8.84 -4.51
C ILE A 110 -53.51 9.29 -5.09
N ASP A 111 -54.05 8.54 -6.05
CA ASP A 111 -55.41 8.72 -6.59
C ASP A 111 -56.26 7.45 -6.41
N ASP A 112 -55.65 6.30 -6.12
CA ASP A 112 -56.39 5.03 -5.88
C ASP A 112 -56.98 4.90 -4.45
N ALA A 113 -56.99 5.98 -3.65
CA ALA A 113 -57.52 5.97 -2.28
C ALA A 113 -58.97 6.51 -2.15
N LYS A 114 -59.67 6.72 -3.27
CA LYS A 114 -61.10 7.08 -3.26
C LYS A 114 -61.86 6.42 -4.40
N GLU A 115 -62.41 5.24 -4.14
CA GLU A 115 -63.78 4.86 -4.49
C GLU A 115 -64.24 3.65 -3.67
#